data_AF-A0A7C6K9Z9-F1
#
_entry.id   AF-A0A7C6K9Z9-F1
#
_cell.length_a   1.000
_cell.length_b   1.000
_cell.length_c   1.000
_cell.angle_alpha   90.00
_cell.angle_beta   90.00
_cell.angle_gamma   90.00
#
_symmetry.space_group_name_H-M   'P 1'
#
loop_
_entity.id
_entity.type
_entity.pdbx_description
1 polymer ?
#
loop_
_entity_poly.entity_id
_entity_poly.type
_entity_poly.pdbx_seq_one_letter_code
_entity_poly.pdbx_strand_id
1 'polypeptide(L)'
;MAALPQLPLTLANAVLVTTAVSHELFGDRAARVKDRNLCMTMGAANLLAAPLGGYMMCHGSGGVAAHHRFGGRTKYTAYIIGIVLLAAGLFLGSDSAKIFALIPEAALGCLLFYSGIDLASAAKGVEERSEFFIIVTVAALALATNPAVAFIAGFILAKGMEKKRIKI
;
A
#
# COMPACT_ATOMS: atom_id res chain seq x y z
N MET A 1 1.90 -5.69 -17.33
CA MET A 1 1.44 -4.31 -17.67
C MET A 1 0.71 -3.59 -16.52
N ALA A 2 0.58 -4.20 -15.32
CA ALA A 2 0.02 -3.56 -14.12
C ALA A 2 1.04 -2.76 -13.27
N ALA A 3 2.34 -2.80 -13.62
CA ALA A 3 3.40 -2.22 -12.79
C ALA A 3 3.53 -0.69 -12.93
N LEU A 4 3.39 -0.15 -14.15
CA LEU A 4 3.57 1.29 -14.45
C LEU A 4 2.73 2.24 -13.58
N PRO A 5 1.43 1.99 -13.36
CA PRO A 5 0.58 2.84 -12.51
C PRO A 5 0.79 2.58 -11.03
N GLN A 6 1.27 1.38 -10.69
CA GLN A 6 1.53 0.97 -9.31
C GLN A 6 2.82 1.59 -8.77
N LEU A 7 3.71 2.09 -9.64
CA LEU A 7 4.94 2.77 -9.24
C LEU A 7 4.66 3.99 -8.34
N PRO A 8 3.83 4.99 -8.75
CA PRO A 8 3.47 6.12 -7.90
C PRO A 8 2.88 5.71 -6.56
N LEU A 9 1.93 4.76 -6.57
CA LEU A 9 1.25 4.32 -5.36
C LEU A 9 2.21 3.60 -4.40
N THR A 10 3.10 2.77 -4.94
CA THR A 10 4.11 2.04 -4.16
C THR A 10 5.15 3.01 -3.62
N LEU A 11 5.63 3.96 -4.41
CA LEU A 11 6.57 4.98 -3.95
C LEU A 11 5.97 5.85 -2.85
N ALA A 12 4.73 6.31 -3.02
CA ALA A 12 4.07 7.10 -2.00
C ALA A 12 3.86 6.29 -0.72
N ASN A 13 3.13 5.16 -0.79
CA ASN A 13 2.72 4.43 0.41
C ASN A 13 3.84 3.56 1.00
N ALA A 14 4.47 2.73 0.18
CA ALA A 14 5.45 1.74 0.63
C ALA A 14 6.85 2.31 0.86
N VAL A 15 7.14 3.51 0.37
CA VAL A 15 8.45 4.16 0.53
C VAL A 15 8.32 5.42 1.37
N LEU A 16 7.74 6.50 0.84
CA LEU A 16 7.74 7.81 1.50
C LEU A 16 6.95 7.82 2.81
N VAL A 17 5.68 7.42 2.77
CA VAL A 17 4.81 7.38 3.95
C VAL A 17 5.32 6.35 4.95
N THR A 18 5.80 5.19 4.48
CA THR A 18 6.39 4.17 5.36
C THR A 18 7.63 4.69 6.07
N THR A 19 8.52 5.43 5.39
CA THR A 19 9.66 6.09 6.02
C THR A 19 9.18 7.08 7.07
N ALA A 20 8.31 8.02 6.70
CA ALA A 20 7.82 9.06 7.62
C ALA A 20 7.17 8.48 8.88
N VAL A 21 6.22 7.56 8.71
CA VAL A 21 5.53 6.88 9.82
C VAL A 21 6.49 6.08 10.68
N SER A 22 7.50 5.43 10.08
CA SER A 22 8.50 4.69 10.87
C SER A 22 9.35 5.62 11.73
N HIS A 23 9.76 6.78 11.22
CA HIS A 23 10.50 7.77 11.99
C HIS A 23 9.64 8.40 13.09
N GLU A 24 8.38 8.69 12.81
CA GLU A 24 7.43 9.22 13.80
C GLU A 24 7.18 8.22 14.94
N LEU A 25 6.98 6.94 14.63
CA LEU A 25 6.64 5.92 15.63
C LEU A 25 7.85 5.37 16.40
N PHE A 26 9.04 5.31 15.78
CA PHE A 26 10.20 4.63 16.36
C PHE A 26 11.42 5.53 16.61
N GLY A 27 11.40 6.80 16.18
CA GLY A 27 12.46 7.78 16.38
C GLY A 27 13.83 7.26 15.92
N ASP A 28 14.85 7.38 16.77
CA ASP A 28 16.22 6.93 16.48
C ASP A 28 16.32 5.46 16.04
N ARG A 29 15.38 4.61 16.48
CA ARG A 29 15.36 3.19 16.09
C ARG A 29 15.01 3.00 14.61
N ALA A 30 14.38 3.99 13.97
CA ALA A 30 14.10 4.00 12.54
C ALA A 30 15.25 4.55 11.67
N ALA A 31 16.45 4.83 12.22
CA ALA A 31 17.57 5.38 11.45
C ALA A 31 17.96 4.59 10.19
N ARG A 32 17.66 3.29 10.13
CA ARG A 32 17.90 2.43 8.96
C ARG A 32 16.76 2.43 7.93
N VAL A 33 15.58 2.92 8.30
CA VAL A 33 14.42 3.06 7.43
C VAL A 33 14.61 4.32 6.58
N LYS A 34 15.25 4.12 5.43
CA LYS A 34 15.49 5.14 4.41
C LYS A 34 14.82 4.70 3.13
N ASP A 35 14.38 5.65 2.31
CA ASP A 35 13.69 5.37 1.04
C ASP A 35 14.47 4.39 0.16
N ARG A 36 15.78 4.62 0.02
CA ARG A 36 16.68 3.72 -0.72
C ARG A 36 16.69 2.30 -0.14
N ASN A 37 16.73 2.16 1.18
CA ASN A 37 16.76 0.85 1.82
C ASN A 37 15.43 0.12 1.67
N LEU A 38 14.30 0.83 1.75
CA LEU A 38 12.97 0.25 1.51
C LEU A 38 12.85 -0.23 0.06
N CYS A 39 13.29 0.56 -0.93
CA CYS A 39 13.32 0.15 -2.32
C CYS A 39 14.20 -1.09 -2.55
N MET A 40 15.42 -1.12 -1.99
CA MET A 40 16.35 -2.23 -2.17
C MET A 40 15.85 -3.51 -1.51
N THR A 41 15.32 -3.43 -0.28
CA THR A 41 14.79 -4.60 0.44
C THR A 41 13.54 -5.14 -0.23
N MET A 42 12.62 -4.28 -0.67
CA MET A 42 11.44 -4.67 -1.42
C MET A 42 11.81 -5.33 -2.75
N GLY A 43 12.73 -4.74 -3.52
CA GLY A 43 13.19 -5.30 -4.79
C GLY A 43 13.85 -6.68 -4.61
N ALA A 44 14.75 -6.79 -3.63
CA ALA A 44 15.41 -8.06 -3.29
C ALA A 44 14.40 -9.13 -2.86
N ALA A 45 13.47 -8.79 -1.96
CA ALA A 45 12.46 -9.73 -1.47
C ALA A 45 11.55 -10.24 -2.60
N ASN A 46 11.08 -9.36 -3.48
CA ASN A 46 10.27 -9.76 -4.63
C ASN A 46 11.06 -10.61 -5.64
N LEU A 47 12.33 -10.29 -5.90
CA LEU A 47 13.16 -11.08 -6.81
C LEU A 47 13.42 -12.50 -6.26
N LEU A 48 13.58 -12.63 -4.94
CA LEU A 48 13.72 -13.91 -4.27
C LEU A 48 12.40 -14.70 -4.21
N ALA A 49 11.27 -14.02 -4.07
CA ALA A 49 9.94 -14.65 -4.00
C ALA A 49 9.39 -15.06 -5.37
N ALA A 50 9.72 -14.33 -6.44
CA ALA A 50 9.24 -14.58 -7.80
C ALA A 50 9.44 -16.03 -8.29
N PRO A 51 10.62 -16.67 -8.18
CA PRO A 51 10.81 -18.05 -8.64
C PRO A 51 10.01 -19.07 -7.81
N LEU A 52 9.58 -18.69 -6.60
CA LEU A 52 8.78 -19.53 -5.71
C LEU A 52 7.26 -19.33 -5.93
N GLY A 53 6.85 -18.57 -6.95
CA GLY A 53 5.45 -18.24 -7.20
C GLY A 53 4.88 -17.18 -6.26
N GLY A 54 5.74 -16.40 -5.60
CA GLY A 54 5.33 -15.30 -4.72
C GLY A 54 4.62 -14.18 -5.49
N TYR A 55 3.58 -13.62 -4.89
CA TYR A 55 2.93 -12.40 -5.38
C TYR A 55 3.81 -11.17 -5.17
N MET A 56 3.52 -10.09 -5.92
CA MET A 56 4.21 -8.80 -5.73
C MET A 56 3.86 -8.22 -4.36
N MET A 57 4.88 -8.03 -3.53
CA MET A 57 4.77 -7.49 -2.19
C MET A 57 5.42 -6.11 -2.10
N CYS A 58 4.96 -5.31 -1.15
CA CYS A 58 5.58 -4.04 -0.81
C CYS A 58 5.65 -3.87 0.70
N HIS A 59 6.41 -2.89 1.16
CA HIS A 59 6.27 -2.41 2.53
C HIS A 59 4.94 -1.66 2.69
N GLY A 60 4.46 -1.50 3.91
CA GLY A 60 3.18 -0.83 4.14
C GLY A 60 3.16 -0.04 5.43
N SER A 61 2.95 1.28 5.31
CA SER A 61 2.82 2.20 6.43
C SER A 61 1.69 1.79 7.39
N GLY A 62 0.55 1.38 6.85
CA GLY A 62 -0.60 0.90 7.62
C GLY A 62 -0.29 -0.36 8.45
N GLY A 63 0.50 -1.30 7.92
CA GLY A 63 0.92 -2.49 8.66
C GLY A 63 1.86 -2.14 9.83
N VAL A 64 2.80 -1.23 9.60
CA VAL A 64 3.69 -0.71 10.64
C VAL A 64 2.89 0.02 11.73
N ALA A 65 1.97 0.89 11.33
CA ALA A 65 1.09 1.62 12.25
C ALA A 65 0.17 0.68 13.05
N ALA A 66 -0.41 -0.34 12.40
CA ALA A 66 -1.26 -1.33 13.06
C ALA A 66 -0.48 -2.13 14.10
N HIS A 67 0.69 -2.68 13.74
CA HIS A 67 1.55 -3.37 14.70
C HIS A 67 1.91 -2.46 15.88
N HIS A 68 2.23 -1.19 15.62
CA HIS A 68 2.47 -0.22 16.68
C HIS A 68 1.22 0.04 17.54
N ARG A 69 0.03 0.15 16.95
CA ARG A 69 -1.22 0.35 17.71
C ARG A 69 -1.53 -0.82 18.66
N PHE A 70 -1.20 -2.05 18.25
CA PHE A 70 -1.36 -3.27 19.05
C PHE A 70 -0.16 -3.59 19.97
N GLY A 71 0.73 -2.63 20.21
CA GLY A 71 1.83 -2.77 21.18
C GLY A 71 3.14 -3.35 20.63
N GLY A 72 3.22 -3.63 19.32
CA GLY A 72 4.46 -3.97 18.64
C GLY A 72 5.45 -2.81 18.67
N ARG A 73 6.59 -2.98 19.35
CA ARG A 73 7.63 -1.94 19.49
C ARG A 73 8.97 -2.34 18.90
N THR A 74 9.05 -3.52 18.30
CA THR A 74 10.31 -4.11 17.84
C THR A 74 10.12 -4.83 16.50
N LYS A 75 11.23 -5.08 15.80
CA LYS A 75 11.25 -5.89 14.57
C LYS A 75 10.72 -7.32 14.75
N TYR A 76 10.72 -7.83 15.98
CA TYR A 76 10.27 -9.19 16.27
C TYR A 76 8.79 -9.38 15.94
N THR A 77 7.96 -8.34 16.00
CA THR A 77 6.55 -8.44 15.60
C THR A 77 6.40 -8.93 14.16
N ALA A 78 7.16 -8.35 13.22
CA ALA A 78 7.16 -8.77 11.82
C ALA A 78 7.79 -10.16 11.61
N TYR A 79 8.83 -10.51 12.38
CA TYR A 79 9.46 -11.82 12.28
C TYR A 79 8.56 -12.94 12.81
N ILE A 80 7.87 -12.73 13.93
CA ILE A 80 6.97 -13.72 14.51
C ILE A 80 5.84 -14.05 13.53
N ILE A 81 5.17 -13.04 12.96
CA ILE A 81 4.10 -13.29 11.99
C ILE A 81 4.64 -13.99 10.74
N GLY A 82 5.79 -13.55 10.21
CA GLY A 82 6.42 -14.20 9.05
C GLY A 82 6.79 -15.66 9.31
N ILE A 83 7.41 -15.96 10.46
CA ILE A 83 7.79 -17.32 10.84
C ILE A 83 6.56 -18.20 11.04
N VAL A 84 5.51 -17.71 11.70
CA VAL A 84 4.27 -18.46 11.92
C VAL A 84 3.60 -18.78 10.59
N LEU A 85 3.51 -17.82 9.66
CA LEU A 85 2.93 -18.04 8.33
C LEU A 85 3.78 -19.00 7.48
N LEU A 86 5.10 -18.88 7.53
CA LEU A 86 6.01 -19.82 6.84
C LEU A 86 5.88 -21.24 7.41
N ALA A 87 5.85 -21.38 8.73
CA ALA A 87 5.66 -22.67 9.40
C ALA A 87 4.29 -23.28 9.02
N ALA A 88 3.23 -22.48 9.03
CA ALA A 88 1.90 -22.93 8.59
C ALA A 88 1.93 -23.44 7.14
N GLY A 89 2.56 -22.70 6.23
CA GLY A 89 2.70 -23.13 4.84
C GLY A 89 3.54 -24.40 4.66
N LEU A 90 4.65 -24.53 5.39
CA LEU A 90 5.57 -25.68 5.28
C LEU A 90 5.02 -26.95 5.92
N PHE A 91 4.39 -26.85 7.09
CA PHE A 91 3.93 -28.03 7.85
C PHE A 91 2.50 -28.45 7.52
N LEU A 92 1.59 -27.50 7.26
CA LEU A 92 0.19 -27.81 6.98
C LEU A 92 -0.12 -27.78 5.48
N GLY A 93 0.74 -27.20 4.63
CA GLY A 93 0.52 -27.15 3.19
C GLY A 93 -0.84 -26.52 2.84
N SER A 94 -1.66 -27.22 2.06
CA SER A 94 -2.99 -26.76 1.66
C SER A 94 -4.00 -26.66 2.80
N ASP A 95 -3.79 -27.34 3.93
CA ASP A 95 -4.66 -27.24 5.10
C ASP A 95 -4.53 -25.89 5.82
N SER A 96 -3.39 -25.20 5.65
CA SER A 96 -3.22 -23.83 6.14
C SER A 96 -4.26 -22.87 5.53
N ALA A 97 -4.56 -23.02 4.25
CA ALA A 97 -5.56 -22.22 3.56
C ALA A 97 -6.98 -22.47 4.11
N LYS A 98 -7.27 -23.71 4.52
CA LYS A 98 -8.57 -24.06 5.13
C LYS A 98 -8.76 -23.38 6.49
N ILE A 99 -7.68 -23.25 7.28
CA ILE A 99 -7.73 -22.52 8.56
C ILE A 99 -8.07 -21.05 8.31
N PHE A 100 -7.45 -20.41 7.33
CA PHE A 100 -7.76 -19.01 6.99
C PHE A 100 -9.15 -18.86 6.37
N ALA A 101 -9.66 -19.87 5.68
CA ALA A 101 -11.03 -19.90 5.16
C ALA A 101 -12.11 -19.96 6.26
N LEU A 102 -11.74 -20.22 7.53
CA LEU A 102 -12.66 -20.07 8.67
C LEU A 102 -12.98 -18.60 8.98
N ILE A 103 -12.18 -17.65 8.50
CA ILE A 103 -12.44 -16.23 8.66
C ILE A 103 -13.65 -15.85 7.79
N PRO A 104 -14.75 -15.34 8.36
CA PRO A 104 -15.94 -15.00 7.58
C PRO A 104 -15.63 -13.94 6.51
N GLU A 105 -16.06 -14.19 5.27
CA GLU A 105 -15.89 -13.24 4.17
C GLU A 105 -16.53 -11.88 4.47
N ALA A 106 -17.64 -11.86 5.22
CA ALA A 106 -18.27 -10.64 5.69
C ALA A 106 -17.33 -9.79 6.56
N ALA A 107 -16.52 -10.41 7.43
CA ALA A 107 -15.57 -9.69 8.25
C ALA A 107 -14.44 -9.08 7.39
N LEU A 108 -13.92 -9.83 6.42
CA LEU A 108 -12.93 -9.32 5.48
C LEU A 108 -13.49 -8.16 4.64
N GLY A 109 -14.72 -8.30 4.15
CA GLY A 109 -15.43 -7.25 3.42
C GLY A 109 -15.61 -5.98 4.25
N CYS A 110 -16.01 -6.09 5.51
CA CYS A 110 -16.12 -4.94 6.41
C CYS A 110 -14.77 -4.25 6.66
N LEU A 111 -13.69 -5.02 6.86
CA LEU A 111 -12.34 -4.47 7.03
C LEU A 111 -11.86 -3.73 5.77
N LEU A 112 -12.07 -4.32 4.60
CA LEU A 112 -11.73 -3.70 3.32
C LEU A 112 -12.56 -2.44 3.04
N PHE A 113 -13.85 -2.48 3.34
CA PHE A 113 -14.74 -1.34 3.17
C PHE A 113 -14.33 -0.18 4.09
N TYR A 114 -14.06 -0.46 5.36
CA TYR A 114 -13.57 0.53 6.30
C TYR A 114 -12.25 1.14 5.84
N SER A 115 -11.28 0.32 5.44
CA SER A 115 -10.00 0.80 4.91
C SER A 115 -10.17 1.64 3.64
N GLY A 116 -11.16 1.32 2.80
CA GLY A 116 -11.50 2.11 1.62
C GLY A 116 -12.08 3.48 1.99
N ILE A 117 -12.97 3.54 2.98
CA ILE A 117 -13.51 4.81 3.50
C ILE A 117 -12.42 5.67 4.14
N ASP A 118 -11.53 5.06 4.92
CA ASP A 118 -10.41 5.74 5.56
C ASP A 118 -9.50 6.40 4.50
N LEU A 119 -9.12 5.63 3.48
CA LEU A 119 -8.33 6.13 2.36
C LEU A 119 -9.05 7.22 1.55
N ALA A 120 -10.36 7.05 1.31
CA ALA A 120 -11.16 8.06 0.62
C ALA A 120 -11.34 9.35 1.44
N SER A 121 -11.38 9.24 2.76
CA SER A 121 -11.54 10.38 3.66
C SER A 121 -10.33 11.31 3.64
N ALA A 122 -9.15 10.82 3.25
CA ALA A 122 -7.97 11.67 3.03
C ALA A 122 -8.21 12.76 1.96
N ALA A 123 -9.11 12.52 0.99
CA ALA A 123 -9.46 13.52 -0.02
C ALA A 123 -10.22 14.74 0.55
N LYS A 124 -10.79 14.64 1.76
CA LYS A 124 -11.49 15.77 2.41
C LYS A 124 -10.56 16.92 2.78
N GLY A 125 -9.26 16.68 2.91
CA GLY A 125 -8.26 17.70 3.22
C GLY A 125 -7.84 18.54 2.01
N VAL A 126 -8.38 18.28 0.81
CA VAL A 126 -8.01 18.99 -0.41
C VAL A 126 -8.90 20.22 -0.57
N GLU A 127 -8.31 21.40 -0.40
CA GLU A 127 -9.02 22.69 -0.47
C GLU A 127 -9.20 23.19 -1.91
N GLU A 128 -8.27 22.85 -2.82
CA GLU A 128 -8.31 23.34 -4.19
C GLU A 128 -9.32 22.52 -5.04
N ARG A 129 -10.29 23.22 -5.64
CA ARG A 129 -11.33 22.58 -6.47
C ARG A 129 -10.75 21.83 -7.67
N SER A 130 -9.66 22.32 -8.24
CA SER A 130 -8.94 21.70 -9.36
C SER A 130 -8.35 20.35 -8.98
N GLU A 131 -7.68 20.27 -7.83
CA GLU A 131 -7.07 19.06 -7.29
C GLU A 131 -8.15 18.04 -6.91
N PHE A 132 -9.23 18.50 -6.27
CA PHE A 132 -10.38 17.65 -5.95
C PHE A 132 -11.03 17.07 -7.23
N PHE A 133 -11.16 17.88 -8.29
CA PHE A 133 -11.65 17.42 -9.58
C PHE A 133 -10.74 16.35 -10.20
N ILE A 134 -9.42 16.49 -10.09
CA ILE A 134 -8.47 15.48 -10.55
C ILE A 134 -8.67 14.17 -9.77
N ILE A 135 -8.78 14.23 -8.44
CA ILE A 135 -8.98 13.05 -7.58
C ILE A 135 -10.25 12.30 -7.97
N VAL A 136 -11.39 13.00 -8.08
CA VAL A 136 -12.67 12.39 -8.46
C VAL A 136 -12.60 11.80 -9.87
N THR A 137 -11.96 12.50 -10.81
CA THR A 137 -11.77 12.02 -12.19
C THR A 137 -10.95 10.73 -12.23
N VAL A 138 -9.83 10.69 -11.51
CA VAL A 138 -8.97 9.50 -11.42
C VAL A 138 -9.73 8.35 -10.75
N ALA A 139 -10.49 8.61 -9.68
CA ALA A 139 -11.30 7.60 -9.02
C ALA A 139 -12.36 7.01 -9.95
N ALA A 140 -13.11 7.86 -10.66
CA ALA A 140 -14.14 7.43 -11.61
C ALA A 140 -13.55 6.63 -12.77
N LEU A 141 -12.42 7.08 -13.34
CA LEU A 141 -11.74 6.35 -14.41
C LEU A 141 -11.17 5.02 -13.94
N ALA A 142 -10.63 4.96 -12.71
CA ALA A 142 -10.10 3.73 -12.14
C ALA A 142 -11.19 2.67 -11.95
N LEU A 143 -12.39 3.10 -11.53
CA LEU A 143 -13.58 2.26 -11.40
C LEU A 143 -14.13 1.81 -12.76
N ALA A 144 -14.17 2.69 -13.75
CA ALA A 144 -14.75 2.41 -15.06
C ALA A 144 -13.83 1.61 -15.98
N THR A 145 -12.50 1.73 -15.83
CA THR A 145 -11.53 1.16 -16.76
C THR A 145 -10.48 0.32 -16.03
N ASN A 146 -9.35 0.93 -15.67
CA ASN A 146 -8.33 0.35 -14.83
C ASN A 146 -7.49 1.47 -14.20
N PRO A 147 -6.74 1.18 -13.13
CA PRO A 147 -5.86 2.17 -12.49
C PRO A 147 -4.78 2.73 -13.42
N ALA A 148 -4.41 2.02 -14.49
CA ALA A 148 -3.39 2.48 -15.44
C ALA A 148 -3.84 3.66 -16.28
N VAL A 149 -4.98 3.50 -16.92
CA VAL A 149 -5.61 4.52 -17.74
C VAL A 149 -5.97 5.71 -16.87
N ALA A 150 -6.51 5.46 -15.67
CA ALA A 150 -6.84 6.50 -14.70
C ALA A 150 -5.62 7.34 -14.31
N PHE A 151 -4.48 6.70 -13.99
CA PHE A 151 -3.25 7.41 -13.64
C PHE A 151 -2.72 8.27 -14.80
N ILE A 152 -2.66 7.72 -16.01
CA ILE A 152 -2.17 8.45 -17.19
C ILE A 152 -3.08 9.64 -17.50
N ALA A 153 -4.40 9.44 -17.50
CA ALA A 153 -5.37 10.50 -17.74
C ALA A 153 -5.29 11.59 -16.66
N GLY A 154 -5.21 11.21 -15.38
CA GLY A 154 -5.02 12.14 -14.26
C GLY A 154 -3.73 12.95 -14.37
N PHE A 155 -2.62 12.31 -14.76
CA PHE A 155 -1.34 12.99 -14.97
C PHE A 155 -1.39 14.02 -16.10
N ILE A 156 -2.02 13.67 -17.23
CA ILE A 156 -2.22 14.59 -18.35
C ILE A 156 -3.09 15.77 -17.93
N LEU A 157 -4.19 15.50 -17.20
CA LEU A 157 -5.11 16.52 -16.70
C LEU A 157 -4.39 17.48 -15.74
N ALA A 158 -3.65 16.95 -14.77
CA ALA A 158 -2.86 17.74 -13.81
C ALA A 158 -1.87 18.67 -14.52
N LYS A 159 -1.06 18.15 -15.46
CA LYS A 159 -0.13 18.98 -16.24
C LYS A 159 -0.82 19.99 -17.15
N GLY A 160 -2.01 19.66 -17.68
CA GLY A 160 -2.80 20.56 -18.51
C GLY A 160 -3.31 21.77 -17.73
N MET A 161 -3.72 21.55 -16.48
CA MET A 161 -4.19 22.59 -15.56
C MET A 161 -3.03 23.46 -15.05
N GLU A 162 -1.89 22.85 -14.69
CA GLU A 162 -0.67 23.58 -14.29
C GLU A 162 -0.20 24.56 -15.38
N LYS A 163 -0.26 24.14 -16.65
CA LYS A 163 0.10 24.98 -17.81
C LYS A 163 -0.98 26.00 -18.21
N LYS A 164 -2.06 26.17 -17.43
CA LYS A 164 -3.24 27.02 -17.74
C LYS A 164 -3.89 26.72 -19.09
N ARG A 165 -3.66 25.53 -19.68
CA ARG A 165 -4.29 25.10 -20.93
C ARG A 165 -5.73 24.62 -20.71
N ILE A 166 -6.06 24.29 -19.47
CA ILE A 166 -7.38 23.85 -19.03
C ILE A 166 -7.74 24.72 -17.82
N LYS A 167 -8.84 25.48 -17.91
CA LYS A 167 -9.39 26.26 -16.79
C LYS A 167 -10.73 25.63 -16.41
N ILE A 168 -10.87 25.27 -15.14
CA ILE A 168 -12.08 24.71 -14.53
C ILE A 168 -12.34 25.51 -13.26
#